data_AF-A0A9Q3I1V5-F1
#
_entry.id   AF-A0A9Q3I1V5-F1
#
_cell.length_a   1.000
_cell.length_b   1.000
_cell.length_c   1.000
_cell.angle_alpha   90.00
_cell.angle_beta   90.00
_cell.angle_gamma   90.00
#
_symmetry.space_group_name_H-M   'P 1'
#
loop_
_entity.id
_entity.type
_entity.pdbx_description
1 polymer ?
#
loop_
_entity_poly.entity_id
_entity_poly.type
_entity_poly.pdbx_seq_one_letter_code
_entity_poly.pdbx_strand_id
1 'polypeptide(L)'
;MEFIRDIDMIKEDFKLPERLVTARFNTLFTRSAHRWYIKLRQAHGHQSWIWWKTQIINKWANDSWRFKVETAFESASFNCYKDKDLPWFCQQKDTLTALYPDMSEFIIHRKFLRQCGGDLKHAVKSRTTEQSSAEDIISILEEVTTRTKIGSSRVNLKERFNTPWKDSVDKNPKENSHNIEYKSSDLMRKCHIFQSITHLAIQCPKKGNINEVDIEKEPDVEKDEVNEDYSDDK
;
A
#
# COMPACT_ATOMS: atom_id res chain seq x y z
N MET A 1 -2.65 5.24 22.54
CA MET A 1 -3.95 5.71 23.08
C MET A 1 -4.72 4.60 23.75
N GLU A 2 -4.60 3.35 23.28
CA GLU A 2 -5.16 2.14 23.88
C GLU A 2 -4.99 2.07 25.41
N PHE A 3 -3.77 2.22 25.93
CA PHE A 3 -3.52 2.24 27.39
C PHE A 3 -4.42 3.20 28.20
N ILE A 4 -4.68 4.41 27.70
CA ILE A 4 -5.55 5.37 28.40
C ILE A 4 -7.01 4.90 28.34
N ARG A 5 -7.43 4.38 27.18
CA ARG A 5 -8.77 3.84 26.96
C ARG A 5 -9.05 2.63 27.85
N ASP A 6 -8.11 1.72 27.98
CA ASP A 6 -8.24 0.54 28.84
C ASP A 6 -8.41 0.94 30.30
N ILE A 7 -7.62 1.93 30.75
CA ILE A 7 -7.77 2.48 32.11
C ILE A 7 -9.12 3.17 32.28
N ASP A 8 -9.61 3.90 31.27
CA ASP A 8 -10.93 4.52 31.32
C ASP A 8 -12.04 3.47 31.46
N MET A 9 -11.99 2.41 30.66
CA MET A 9 -12.94 1.30 30.71
C MET A 9 -12.91 0.63 32.09
N ILE A 10 -11.72 0.30 32.61
CA ILE A 10 -11.59 -0.28 33.97
C ILE A 10 -12.11 0.68 35.04
N LYS A 11 -11.84 1.98 34.92
CA LYS A 11 -12.32 2.98 35.87
C LYS A 11 -13.86 3.04 35.85
N GLU A 12 -14.47 2.98 34.68
CA GLU A 12 -15.91 3.00 34.48
C GLU A 12 -16.59 1.74 35.01
N ASP A 13 -16.13 0.55 34.57
CA ASP A 13 -16.70 -0.76 34.92
C ASP A 13 -16.69 -1.00 36.43
N PHE A 14 -15.57 -0.69 37.09
CA PHE A 14 -15.38 -0.91 38.52
C PHE A 14 -15.68 0.33 39.37
N LYS A 15 -16.13 1.44 38.76
CA LYS A 15 -16.40 2.73 39.43
C LYS A 15 -15.23 3.17 40.33
N LEU A 16 -14.00 3.02 39.85
CA LEU A 16 -12.81 3.19 40.68
C LEU A 16 -12.58 4.68 41.01
N PRO A 17 -12.34 5.00 42.29
CA PRO A 17 -11.81 6.30 42.68
C PRO A 17 -10.47 6.61 41.97
N GLU A 18 -10.28 7.86 41.54
CA GLU A 18 -9.09 8.26 40.77
C GLU A 18 -7.77 8.03 41.53
N ARG A 19 -7.81 8.12 42.86
CA ARG A 19 -6.67 7.80 43.73
C ARG A 19 -6.18 6.35 43.57
N LEU A 20 -7.09 5.42 43.31
CA LEU A 20 -6.74 4.00 43.14
C LEU A 20 -6.16 3.75 41.75
N VAL A 21 -6.71 4.38 40.72
CA VAL A 21 -6.15 4.34 39.35
C VAL A 21 -4.71 4.84 39.36
N THR A 22 -4.48 6.02 39.93
CA THR A 22 -3.13 6.63 39.99
C THR A 22 -2.16 5.87 40.90
N ALA A 23 -2.63 5.26 41.99
CA ALA A 23 -1.80 4.39 42.83
C ALA A 23 -1.27 3.17 42.05
N ARG A 24 -2.07 2.61 41.14
CA ARG A 24 -1.70 1.45 40.30
C ARG A 24 -0.67 1.79 39.22
N PHE A 25 -0.39 3.06 38.92
CA PHE A 25 0.69 3.41 37.98
C PHE A 25 2.06 2.91 38.40
N ASN A 26 2.27 2.72 39.70
CA ASN A 26 3.50 2.13 40.21
C ASN A 26 3.72 0.69 39.72
N THR A 27 2.63 -0.05 39.45
CA THR A 27 2.66 -1.43 38.95
C THR A 27 2.41 -1.52 37.45
N LEU A 28 1.67 -0.56 36.87
CA LEU A 28 1.36 -0.55 35.43
C LEU A 28 2.51 -0.03 34.57
N PHE A 29 3.23 1.00 35.04
CA PHE A 29 4.38 1.50 34.31
C PHE A 29 5.61 0.65 34.60
N THR A 30 6.39 0.41 33.56
CA THR A 30 7.64 -0.34 33.65
C THR A 30 8.83 0.50 33.17
N ARG A 31 10.03 0.18 33.65
CA ARG A 31 11.31 0.75 33.20
C ARG A 31 11.32 2.29 33.15
N SER A 32 11.42 2.87 31.94
CA SER A 32 11.51 4.31 31.73
C SER A 32 10.23 5.05 32.10
N ALA A 33 9.07 4.46 31.81
CA ALA A 33 7.78 5.03 32.18
C ALA A 33 7.59 5.06 33.70
N HIS A 34 8.05 4.00 34.39
CA HIS A 34 8.03 3.94 35.85
C HIS A 34 8.87 5.06 36.48
N ARG A 35 10.12 5.21 36.03
CA ARG A 35 11.02 6.28 36.50
C ARG A 35 10.45 7.68 36.26
N TRP A 36 9.85 7.89 35.09
CA TRP A 36 9.19 9.15 34.76
C TRP A 36 8.02 9.43 35.71
N TYR A 37 7.17 8.43 35.96
CA TYR A 37 6.03 8.54 36.86
C TYR A 37 6.46 8.89 38.29
N ILE A 38 7.45 8.19 38.85
CA ILE A 38 7.94 8.46 40.21
C ILE A 38 8.46 9.90 40.33
N LYS A 39 9.28 10.34 39.38
CA LYS A 39 9.80 11.72 39.38
C LYS A 39 8.68 12.76 39.31
N LEU A 40 7.70 12.54 38.43
CA LEU A 40 6.61 13.48 38.24
C LEU A 40 5.67 13.52 39.45
N ARG A 41 5.38 12.36 40.05
CA ARG A 41 4.56 12.25 41.26
C ARG A 41 5.24 12.87 42.49
N GLN A 42 6.57 12.75 42.61
CA GLN A 42 7.32 13.42 43.67
C GLN A 42 7.25 14.95 43.54
N ALA A 43 7.27 15.49 42.31
CA ALA A 43 7.24 16.93 42.07
C ALA A 43 5.85 17.56 42.24
N HIS A 44 4.79 16.87 41.78
CA HIS A 44 3.42 17.44 41.73
C HIS A 44 2.44 16.82 42.73
N GLY A 45 2.87 15.82 43.52
CA GLY A 45 2.04 15.17 44.52
C GLY A 45 0.88 14.36 43.93
N HIS A 46 -0.26 14.36 44.64
CA HIS A 46 -1.47 13.70 44.20
C HIS A 46 -2.23 14.57 43.19
N GLN A 47 -2.54 14.00 42.03
CA GLN A 47 -3.21 14.69 40.92
C GLN A 47 -4.35 13.84 40.37
N SER A 48 -5.30 14.50 39.71
CA SER A 48 -6.48 13.86 39.11
C SER A 48 -6.11 12.96 37.92
N TRP A 49 -7.00 12.04 37.57
CA TRP A 49 -6.78 11.17 36.40
C TRP A 49 -6.69 11.97 35.11
N ILE A 50 -7.53 13.00 34.96
CA ILE A 50 -7.51 13.91 33.80
C ILE A 50 -6.13 14.57 33.64
N TRP A 51 -5.53 15.04 34.74
CA TRP A 51 -4.19 15.62 34.70
C TRP A 51 -3.15 14.61 34.23
N TRP A 52 -3.21 13.38 34.75
CA TRP A 52 -2.30 12.31 34.33
C TRP A 52 -2.46 11.94 32.86
N LYS A 53 -3.68 11.88 32.31
CA LYS A 53 -3.90 11.67 30.87
C LYS A 53 -3.15 12.69 30.05
N THR A 54 -3.28 13.98 30.40
CA THR A 54 -2.59 15.07 29.70
C THR A 54 -1.08 14.90 29.76
N GLN A 55 -0.51 14.54 30.91
CA GLN A 55 0.93 14.30 31.03
C GLN A 55 1.41 13.10 30.20
N ILE A 56 0.64 12.01 30.18
CA ILE A 56 0.93 10.82 29.37
C ILE A 56 0.91 11.19 27.88
N ILE A 57 -0.13 11.89 27.43
CA ILE A 57 -0.26 12.34 26.03
C ILE A 57 0.91 13.25 25.66
N ASN A 58 1.22 14.26 26.49
CA ASN A 58 2.33 15.17 26.21
C ASN A 58 3.69 14.45 26.17
N LYS A 59 3.89 13.40 26.97
CA LYS A 59 5.15 12.68 27.03
C LYS A 59 5.35 11.73 25.84
N TRP A 60 4.31 10.98 25.46
CA TRP A 60 4.42 9.87 24.51
C TRP A 60 3.63 10.02 23.21
N ALA A 61 2.63 10.89 23.18
CA ALA A 61 1.84 11.22 21.99
C ALA A 61 2.06 12.69 21.58
N ASN A 62 3.31 13.14 21.64
CA ASN A 62 3.73 14.47 21.20
C ASN A 62 3.76 14.58 19.66
N ASP A 63 3.95 15.79 19.15
CA ASP A 63 3.88 16.06 17.70
C ASP A 63 4.97 15.32 16.92
N SER A 64 6.15 15.10 17.51
CA SER A 64 7.19 14.28 16.89
C SER A 64 6.77 12.82 16.75
N TRP A 65 6.03 12.27 17.71
CA TRP A 65 5.44 10.94 17.61
C TRP A 65 4.35 10.92 16.53
N ARG A 66 3.43 11.90 16.53
CA ARG A 66 2.37 12.02 15.52
C ARG A 66 2.93 12.03 14.11
N PHE A 67 3.89 12.92 13.86
CA PHE A 67 4.56 13.04 12.57
C PHE A 67 5.19 11.71 12.12
N LYS A 68 5.89 11.02 13.01
CA LYS A 68 6.50 9.71 12.69
C LYS A 68 5.47 8.66 12.33
N VAL A 69 4.39 8.59 13.10
CA VAL A 69 3.33 7.58 12.90
C VAL A 69 2.52 7.89 11.64
N GLU A 70 2.20 9.15 11.38
CA GLU A 70 1.53 9.60 10.16
C GLU A 70 2.38 9.33 8.93
N THR A 71 3.67 9.68 8.96
CA THR A 71 4.62 9.36 7.88
C THR A 71 4.72 7.86 7.63
N ALA A 72 4.77 7.05 8.69
CA ALA A 72 4.79 5.59 8.58
C ALA A 72 3.51 5.04 7.96
N PHE A 73 2.35 5.61 8.31
CA PHE A 73 1.06 5.25 7.74
C PHE A 73 0.97 5.62 6.24
N GLU A 74 1.41 6.82 5.86
CA GLU A 74 1.35 7.31 4.48
C GLU A 74 2.29 6.56 3.54
N SER A 75 3.45 6.13 4.03
CA SER A 75 4.40 5.33 3.28
C SER A 75 4.08 3.83 3.27
N ALA A 76 3.16 3.38 4.13
CA ALA A 76 2.73 1.99 4.16
C ALA A 76 1.93 1.64 2.90
N SER A 77 2.31 0.53 2.28
CA SER A 77 1.58 -0.06 1.15
C SER A 77 1.39 -1.54 1.42
N PHE A 78 0.19 -2.05 1.16
CA PHE A 78 -0.13 -3.45 1.39
C PHE A 78 0.50 -4.33 0.31
N ASN A 79 1.23 -5.37 0.70
CA ASN A 79 1.86 -6.34 -0.20
C ASN A 79 1.30 -7.75 0.02
N CYS A 80 0.49 -8.23 -0.93
CA CYS A 80 -0.15 -9.55 -0.86
C CYS A 80 0.79 -10.77 -0.75
N TYR A 81 2.10 -10.62 -0.98
CA TYR A 81 3.06 -11.71 -0.80
C TYR A 81 3.75 -11.71 0.56
N LYS A 82 3.91 -10.52 1.16
CA LYS A 82 4.69 -10.35 2.39
C LYS A 82 3.78 -10.21 3.60
N ASP A 83 2.66 -9.52 3.41
CA ASP A 83 1.76 -9.14 4.47
C ASP A 83 0.60 -10.12 4.55
N LYS A 84 0.14 -10.40 5.77
CA LYS A 84 -1.11 -11.12 6.02
C LYS A 84 -2.24 -10.09 6.14
N ASP A 85 -3.36 -10.34 5.47
CA ASP A 85 -4.49 -9.41 5.35
C ASP A 85 -4.96 -8.88 6.71
N LEU A 86 -5.33 -9.78 7.63
CA LEU A 86 -5.88 -9.42 8.94
C LEU A 86 -4.89 -8.65 9.85
N PRO A 87 -3.68 -9.18 10.17
CA PRO A 87 -2.75 -8.44 11.03
C PRO A 87 -2.36 -7.08 10.48
N TRP A 88 -2.20 -6.99 9.16
CA TRP A 88 -1.83 -5.73 8.51
C TRP A 88 -2.98 -4.72 8.61
N PHE A 89 -4.22 -5.12 8.32
CA PHE A 89 -5.40 -4.28 8.50
C PHE A 89 -5.53 -3.78 9.94
N CYS A 90 -5.44 -4.68 10.93
CA CYS A 90 -5.54 -4.31 12.34
C CYS A 90 -4.48 -3.27 12.72
N GLN A 91 -3.23 -3.46 12.30
CA GLN A 91 -2.16 -2.49 12.56
C GLN A 91 -2.46 -1.11 11.97
N GLN A 92 -3.00 -1.04 10.75
CA GLN A 92 -3.37 0.24 10.12
C GLN A 92 -4.56 0.89 10.81
N LYS A 93 -5.59 0.11 11.19
CA LYS A 93 -6.74 0.58 11.96
C LYS A 93 -6.29 1.15 13.31
N ASP A 94 -5.47 0.43 14.06
CA ASP A 94 -4.94 0.88 15.36
C ASP A 94 -4.12 2.16 15.24
N THR A 95 -3.32 2.25 14.18
CA THR A 95 -2.53 3.46 13.86
C THR A 95 -3.44 4.67 13.62
N LEU A 96 -4.48 4.50 12.79
CA LEU A 96 -5.44 5.57 12.50
C LEU A 96 -6.25 5.97 13.72
N THR A 97 -6.74 5.01 14.51
CA THR A 97 -7.49 5.28 15.74
C THR A 97 -6.60 5.95 16.80
N ALA A 98 -5.30 5.68 16.82
CA ALA A 98 -4.36 6.36 17.71
C ALA A 98 -4.08 7.82 17.29
N LEU A 99 -4.03 8.09 15.98
CA LEU A 99 -3.85 9.44 15.43
C LEU A 99 -5.14 10.28 15.50
N TYR A 100 -6.28 9.67 15.19
CA TYR A 100 -7.58 10.31 15.06
C TYR A 100 -8.67 9.47 15.77
N PRO A 101 -8.83 9.61 17.09
CA PRO A 101 -9.78 8.81 17.87
C PRO A 101 -11.24 9.01 17.45
N ASP A 102 -11.59 10.20 16.97
CA ASP A 102 -12.97 10.57 16.60
C ASP A 102 -13.28 10.32 15.11
N MET A 103 -12.40 9.61 14.41
CA MET A 103 -12.59 9.30 12.99
C MET A 103 -13.63 8.20 12.81
N SER A 104 -14.58 8.40 11.90
CA SER A 104 -15.59 7.38 11.60
C SER A 104 -14.97 6.16 10.92
N GLU A 105 -15.56 4.99 11.19
CA GLU A 105 -15.10 3.71 10.64
C GLU A 105 -15.09 3.70 9.11
N PHE A 106 -16.09 4.32 8.47
CA PHE A 106 -16.11 4.53 7.02
C PHE A 106 -14.87 5.26 6.49
N ILE A 107 -14.42 6.32 7.18
CA ILE A 107 -13.24 7.08 6.76
C ILE A 107 -11.96 6.27 6.99
N ILE A 108 -11.89 5.49 8.08
CA ILE A 108 -10.80 4.53 8.33
C ILE A 108 -10.71 3.53 7.17
N HIS A 109 -11.83 2.93 6.77
CA HIS A 109 -11.91 1.99 5.65
C HIS A 109 -11.45 2.62 4.34
N ARG A 110 -11.87 3.85 4.05
CA ARG A 110 -11.43 4.57 2.85
C ARG A 110 -9.92 4.87 2.87
N LYS A 111 -9.35 5.22 4.03
CA LYS A 111 -7.91 5.43 4.19
C LYS A 111 -7.12 4.13 4.01
N PHE A 112 -7.59 3.05 4.62
CA PHE A 112 -7.05 1.70 4.44
C PHE A 112 -7.01 1.29 2.95
N LEU A 113 -8.14 1.43 2.24
CA LEU A 113 -8.22 1.09 0.82
C LEU A 113 -7.29 1.94 -0.06
N ARG A 114 -6.89 3.13 0.39
CA ARG A 114 -5.88 3.94 -0.32
C ARG A 114 -4.48 3.33 -0.24
N GLN A 115 -4.18 2.61 0.84
CA GLN A 115 -2.91 1.90 1.00
C GLN A 115 -2.88 0.58 0.22
N CYS A 116 -4.05 0.04 -0.16
CA CYS A 116 -4.15 -0.97 -1.20
C CYS A 116 -3.81 -0.31 -2.56
N GLY A 117 -2.80 -0.81 -3.25
CA GLY A 117 -2.38 -0.25 -4.54
C GLY A 117 -3.27 -0.67 -5.71
N GLY A 118 -3.43 0.23 -6.68
CA GLY A 118 -3.95 -0.05 -8.04
C GLY A 118 -5.20 -0.94 -8.08
N ASP A 119 -5.11 -2.04 -8.82
CA ASP A 119 -6.22 -2.97 -9.07
C ASP A 119 -6.78 -3.61 -7.80
N LEU A 120 -5.95 -3.79 -6.76
CA LEU A 120 -6.40 -4.38 -5.50
C LEU A 120 -7.41 -3.47 -4.79
N LYS A 121 -7.13 -2.16 -4.76
CA LYS A 121 -8.08 -1.18 -4.23
C LYS A 121 -9.40 -1.22 -4.97
N HIS A 122 -9.36 -1.29 -6.31
CA HIS A 122 -10.59 -1.34 -7.12
C HIS A 122 -11.36 -2.64 -6.88
N ALA A 123 -10.67 -3.78 -6.84
CA ALA A 123 -11.26 -5.08 -6.61
C ALA A 123 -11.96 -5.15 -5.23
N VAL A 124 -11.30 -4.70 -4.17
CA VAL A 124 -11.90 -4.68 -2.83
C VAL A 124 -13.04 -3.66 -2.79
N LYS A 125 -12.81 -2.42 -3.24
CA LYS A 125 -13.82 -1.36 -3.21
C LYS A 125 -15.10 -1.73 -3.97
N SER A 126 -15.00 -2.42 -5.10
CA SER A 126 -16.17 -2.85 -5.90
C SER A 126 -17.07 -3.87 -5.19
N ARG A 127 -16.57 -4.53 -4.15
CA ARG A 127 -17.27 -5.57 -3.37
C ARG A 127 -17.70 -5.08 -1.98
N THR A 128 -17.26 -3.89 -1.58
CA THR A 128 -17.59 -3.27 -0.28
C THR A 128 -18.66 -2.18 -0.44
N THR A 129 -19.50 -2.01 0.57
CA THR A 129 -20.47 -0.92 0.67
C THR A 129 -20.02 0.08 1.75
N GLU A 130 -20.70 1.23 1.86
CA GLU A 130 -20.41 2.21 2.91
C GLU A 130 -20.71 1.68 4.33
N GLN A 131 -21.54 0.65 4.42
CA GLN A 131 -21.94 -0.01 5.67
C GLN A 131 -21.08 -1.26 5.97
N SER A 132 -20.11 -1.60 5.11
CA SER A 132 -19.24 -2.74 5.35
C SER A 132 -18.45 -2.57 6.64
N SER A 133 -18.48 -3.61 7.47
CA SER A 133 -17.68 -3.71 8.68
C SER A 133 -16.19 -3.91 8.34
N ALA A 134 -15.33 -3.76 9.33
CA ALA A 134 -13.91 -4.07 9.17
C ALA A 134 -13.70 -5.55 8.77
N GLU A 135 -14.49 -6.44 9.36
CA GLU A 135 -14.48 -7.88 9.12
C GLU A 135 -14.88 -8.21 7.68
N ASP A 136 -15.88 -7.51 7.13
CA ASP A 136 -16.29 -7.67 5.74
C ASP A 136 -15.16 -7.28 4.79
N ILE A 137 -14.52 -6.13 5.05
CA ILE A 137 -13.42 -5.63 4.21
C ILE A 137 -12.23 -6.58 4.23
N ILE A 138 -11.88 -7.11 5.40
CA ILE A 138 -10.80 -8.09 5.55
C ILE A 138 -11.15 -9.38 4.81
N SER A 139 -12.37 -9.89 4.97
CA SER A 139 -12.82 -11.12 4.31
C SER A 139 -12.78 -10.99 2.78
N ILE A 140 -13.23 -9.84 2.26
CA ILE A 140 -13.16 -9.52 0.83
C ILE A 140 -11.71 -9.39 0.36
N LEU A 141 -10.85 -8.74 1.14
CA LEU A 141 -9.43 -8.61 0.81
C LEU A 141 -8.77 -9.98 0.70
N GLU A 142 -8.98 -10.85 1.69
CA GLU A 142 -8.47 -12.23 1.69
C GLU A 142 -9.03 -13.02 0.51
N GLU A 143 -10.31 -12.87 0.18
CA GLU A 143 -10.90 -13.50 -1.00
C GLU A 143 -10.21 -13.03 -2.29
N VAL A 144 -9.99 -11.72 -2.45
CA VAL A 144 -9.36 -11.16 -3.66
C VAL A 144 -7.91 -11.61 -3.78
N THR A 145 -7.13 -11.54 -2.69
CA THR A 145 -5.70 -11.91 -2.69
C THR A 145 -5.52 -13.41 -2.96
N THR A 146 -6.37 -14.26 -2.37
CA THR A 146 -6.29 -15.71 -2.55
C THR A 146 -6.80 -16.19 -3.91
N ARG A 147 -7.88 -15.61 -4.43
CA ARG A 147 -8.56 -16.12 -5.65
C ARG A 147 -8.08 -15.50 -6.95
N THR A 148 -7.61 -14.25 -6.96
CA THR A 148 -7.50 -13.49 -8.22
C THR A 148 -6.09 -13.14 -8.67
N LYS A 149 -5.03 -13.46 -7.90
CA LYS A 149 -3.64 -12.99 -8.16
C LYS A 149 -3.56 -11.45 -8.39
N ILE A 150 -4.59 -10.69 -8.01
CA ILE A 150 -4.62 -9.23 -8.09
C ILE A 150 -3.79 -8.67 -6.94
N GLY A 151 -2.99 -7.62 -7.19
CA GLY A 151 -2.00 -7.12 -6.23
C GLY A 151 -0.72 -7.96 -6.15
N SER A 152 -0.72 -9.14 -6.79
CA SER A 152 0.43 -10.02 -6.99
C SER A 152 1.36 -9.39 -8.04
N SER A 153 2.09 -8.36 -7.62
CA SER A 153 2.93 -7.55 -8.51
C SER A 153 3.94 -8.41 -9.28
N ARG A 154 3.99 -8.24 -10.61
CA ARG A 154 4.91 -8.93 -11.54
C ARG A 154 6.40 -8.64 -11.30
N VAL A 155 6.75 -7.97 -10.20
CA VAL A 155 8.11 -7.55 -9.86
C VAL A 155 9.01 -8.77 -9.56
N ASN A 156 8.43 -9.89 -9.11
CA ASN A 156 9.17 -11.13 -8.90
C ASN A 156 9.54 -11.90 -10.18
N LEU A 157 9.12 -11.46 -11.37
CA LEU A 157 9.60 -12.08 -12.60
C LEU A 157 11.06 -11.66 -12.88
N LYS A 158 11.49 -10.47 -12.46
CA LYS A 158 12.89 -10.01 -12.67
C LYS A 158 13.89 -10.68 -11.73
N GLU A 159 13.47 -11.08 -10.53
CA GLU A 159 14.37 -11.79 -9.59
C GLU A 159 14.58 -13.26 -9.96
N ARG A 160 13.66 -13.88 -10.72
CA ARG A 160 13.84 -15.25 -11.23
C ARG A 160 14.80 -15.39 -12.41
N PHE A 161 15.23 -14.28 -13.03
CA PHE A 161 16.20 -14.30 -14.13
C PHE A 161 17.64 -13.95 -13.68
N ASN A 162 17.86 -13.65 -12.41
CA ASN A 162 19.18 -13.34 -11.85
C ASN A 162 19.70 -14.45 -10.93
N THR A 163 19.52 -15.72 -11.30
CA THR A 163 20.39 -16.78 -10.78
C THR A 163 21.67 -16.80 -11.61
N PRO A 164 22.86 -16.52 -11.03
CA PRO A 164 24.12 -16.74 -11.72
C PRO A 164 24.19 -18.23 -12.08
N TRP A 165 24.41 -18.51 -13.36
CA TRP A 165 24.71 -19.86 -13.81
C TRP A 165 25.84 -20.42 -12.95
N LYS A 166 25.58 -21.55 -12.30
CA LYS A 166 26.56 -22.22 -11.46
C LYS A 166 27.56 -22.90 -12.37
N ASP A 167 28.71 -22.26 -12.58
CA ASP A 167 29.86 -22.83 -13.27
C ASP A 167 30.25 -24.16 -12.60
N SER A 168 29.94 -25.27 -13.27
CA SER A 168 30.57 -26.55 -12.96
C SER A 168 31.77 -26.69 -13.87
N VAL A 169 32.93 -26.59 -13.22
CA VAL A 169 34.25 -26.87 -13.76
C VAL A 169 34.27 -28.31 -14.26
N ASP A 170 34.48 -28.50 -15.56
CA ASP A 170 35.07 -29.73 -16.08
C ASP A 170 36.11 -29.44 -17.16
N LYS A 171 37.15 -30.26 -17.12
CA LYS A 171 38.47 -30.00 -17.68
C LYS A 171 38.58 -30.28 -19.18
N ASN A 172 39.33 -29.38 -19.83
CA ASN A 172 40.15 -29.49 -21.04
C ASN A 172 39.56 -29.33 -22.45
N PRO A 173 40.31 -28.63 -23.35
CA PRO A 173 39.83 -28.18 -24.65
C PRO A 173 40.25 -29.15 -25.76
N LYS A 174 39.32 -29.45 -26.67
CA LYS A 174 39.66 -29.82 -28.05
C LYS A 174 38.71 -29.11 -29.00
N GLU A 175 39.34 -28.32 -29.86
CA GLU A 175 38.78 -27.72 -31.06
C GLU A 175 38.00 -28.78 -31.85
N ASN A 176 36.76 -28.44 -32.22
CA ASN A 176 36.31 -28.58 -33.60
C ASN A 176 34.97 -27.85 -33.78
N SER A 177 35.00 -26.91 -34.72
CA SER A 177 33.84 -26.40 -35.44
C SER A 177 32.89 -27.56 -35.77
N HIS A 178 31.61 -27.45 -35.42
CA HIS A 178 30.49 -27.76 -36.30
C HIS A 178 29.15 -27.42 -35.61
N ASN A 179 28.34 -26.63 -36.31
CA ASN A 179 26.88 -26.45 -36.23
C ASN A 179 26.14 -27.05 -35.03
N ILE A 180 25.59 -26.18 -34.17
CA ILE A 180 24.49 -26.54 -33.27
C ILE A 180 23.18 -26.10 -33.92
N GLU A 181 22.51 -27.07 -34.52
CA GLU A 181 21.08 -27.02 -34.85
C GLU A 181 20.27 -26.71 -33.59
N TYR A 182 19.70 -25.52 -33.53
CA TYR A 182 18.60 -25.24 -32.61
C TYR A 182 17.33 -25.90 -33.18
N LYS A 183 16.98 -27.07 -32.65
CA LYS A 183 15.59 -27.54 -32.66
C LYS A 183 14.76 -26.63 -31.75
N SER A 184 14.22 -25.56 -32.32
CA SER A 184 13.01 -24.93 -31.81
C SER A 184 11.98 -24.92 -32.92
N SER A 185 10.97 -25.76 -32.75
CA SER A 185 9.73 -25.76 -33.53
C SER A 185 8.93 -24.49 -33.22
N ASP A 186 9.46 -23.34 -33.63
CA ASP A 186 8.77 -22.07 -33.60
C ASP A 186 8.55 -21.67 -35.07
N LEU A 187 7.27 -21.59 -35.44
CA LEU A 187 6.76 -21.28 -36.78
C LEU A 187 7.70 -20.36 -37.58
N MET A 188 8.07 -20.75 -38.80
CA MET A 188 8.85 -19.93 -39.75
C MET A 188 8.23 -18.54 -39.91
N ARG A 189 8.59 -17.60 -39.04
CA ARG A 189 8.15 -16.20 -39.13
C ARG A 189 9.00 -15.53 -40.19
N LYS A 190 8.38 -15.26 -41.33
CA LYS A 190 8.97 -14.48 -42.42
C LYS A 190 9.12 -13.02 -41.96
N CYS A 191 10.20 -12.37 -42.36
CA CYS A 191 10.35 -10.91 -42.23
C CYS A 191 9.17 -10.23 -42.94
N HIS A 192 8.38 -9.40 -42.27
CA HIS A 192 7.21 -8.78 -42.90
C HIS A 192 7.60 -7.73 -43.98
N ILE A 193 8.86 -7.29 -44.01
CA ILE A 193 9.37 -6.29 -44.96
C ILE A 193 9.85 -6.96 -46.26
N PHE A 194 10.52 -8.12 -46.17
CA PHE A 194 11.08 -8.83 -47.32
C PHE A 194 10.39 -10.16 -47.63
N GLN A 195 9.44 -10.57 -46.79
CA GLN A 195 8.77 -11.88 -46.79
C GLN A 195 9.73 -13.08 -46.83
N SER A 196 11.02 -12.87 -46.52
CA SER A 196 12.03 -13.92 -46.48
C SER A 196 12.15 -14.53 -45.09
N ILE A 197 12.59 -15.79 -45.05
CA ILE A 197 12.77 -16.56 -43.81
C ILE A 197 14.23 -16.44 -43.31
N THR A 198 15.08 -15.71 -44.04
CA THR A 198 16.52 -15.59 -43.75
C THR A 198 16.81 -14.69 -42.54
N HIS A 199 15.85 -13.86 -42.13
CA HIS A 199 15.95 -12.98 -40.98
C HIS A 199 14.56 -12.58 -40.49
N LEU A 200 14.47 -12.06 -39.26
CA LEU A 200 13.24 -11.50 -38.68
C LEU A 200 13.15 -9.99 -38.96
N ALA A 201 11.93 -9.42 -38.94
CA ALA A 201 11.71 -7.99 -39.21
C ALA A 201 12.51 -7.04 -38.28
N ILE A 202 12.83 -7.49 -37.06
CA ILE A 202 13.64 -6.74 -36.09
C ILE A 202 15.09 -6.57 -36.56
N GLN A 203 15.60 -7.52 -37.35
CA GLN A 203 16.96 -7.56 -37.88
C GLN A 203 16.99 -7.19 -39.37
N CYS A 204 15.93 -6.54 -39.87
CA CYS A 204 15.82 -6.19 -41.27
C CYS A 204 16.71 -4.99 -41.64
N PRO A 205 17.57 -5.11 -42.67
CA PRO A 205 18.48 -4.04 -43.08
C PRO A 205 17.78 -2.81 -43.68
N LYS A 206 16.48 -2.92 -44.03
CA LYS A 206 15.64 -1.80 -44.50
C LYS A 206 14.73 -1.21 -43.43
N LYS A 207 15.05 -1.34 -42.14
CA LYS A 207 14.21 -0.77 -41.07
C LYS A 207 14.22 0.76 -41.15
N GLY A 208 13.21 1.33 -41.83
CA GLY A 208 12.88 2.75 -41.78
C GLY A 208 12.38 3.14 -40.38
N ASN A 209 12.62 4.39 -39.99
CA ASN A 209 12.16 4.92 -38.71
C ASN A 209 10.62 4.99 -38.70
N ILE A 210 9.99 4.56 -37.61
CA ILE A 210 8.52 4.35 -37.52
C ILE A 210 7.72 5.68 -37.47
N ASN A 211 8.39 6.84 -37.57
CA ASN A 211 7.77 8.16 -37.37
C ASN A 211 7.61 9.00 -38.66
N GLU A 212 7.77 8.44 -39.84
CA GLU A 212 7.52 9.18 -41.08
C GLU A 212 6.08 8.89 -41.55
N VAL A 213 5.15 9.79 -41.19
CA VAL A 213 3.77 9.80 -41.66
C VAL A 213 3.67 10.87 -42.73
N ASP A 214 3.47 10.47 -43.98
CA ASP A 214 3.12 11.36 -45.08
C ASP A 214 1.78 12.02 -44.79
N ILE A 215 1.78 13.35 -44.71
CA ILE A 215 0.58 14.18 -44.53
C ILE A 215 -0.03 14.37 -45.92
N GLU A 216 -1.06 13.57 -46.23
CA GLU A 216 -2.00 13.90 -47.31
C GLU A 216 -2.91 15.04 -46.84
N LYS A 217 -2.88 16.16 -47.58
CA LYS A 217 -3.76 17.31 -47.37
C LYS A 217 -5.14 17.01 -47.96
N GLU A 218 -6.19 17.14 -47.17
CA GLU A 218 -7.57 17.29 -47.66
C GLU A 218 -8.13 18.70 -47.37
N PRO A 219 -9.02 19.22 -48.24
CA PRO A 219 -9.33 20.64 -48.34
C PRO A 219 -10.44 21.14 -47.41
N ASP A 220 -10.40 22.46 -47.18
CA ASP A 220 -11.32 23.28 -46.39
C ASP A 220 -12.80 23.09 -46.74
N VAL A 221 -13.65 22.95 -45.71
CA VAL A 221 -15.10 23.17 -45.79
C VAL A 221 -15.53 24.08 -44.64
N GLU A 222 -16.36 25.07 -45.03
CA GLU A 222 -16.76 26.28 -44.34
C GLU A 222 -17.45 26.09 -42.98
N LYS A 223 -17.28 27.12 -42.14
CA LYS A 223 -17.95 27.31 -40.85
C LYS A 223 -19.35 27.87 -41.10
N ASP A 224 -20.38 27.17 -40.69
CA ASP A 224 -21.70 27.76 -40.46
C ASP A 224 -21.90 28.09 -38.98
N GLU A 225 -22.24 29.36 -38.75
CA GLU A 225 -22.62 29.96 -37.49
C GLU A 225 -23.96 29.40 -36.99
N VAL A 226 -24.07 29.09 -35.70
CA VAL A 226 -25.37 28.90 -35.04
C VAL A 226 -25.41 29.76 -33.78
N ASN A 227 -26.34 30.72 -33.81
CA ASN A 227 -26.70 31.67 -32.75
C ASN A 227 -27.13 30.97 -31.44
N GLU A 228 -26.58 31.42 -30.31
CA GLU A 228 -27.16 31.23 -28.98
C GLU A 228 -28.10 32.41 -28.66
N ASP A 229 -29.40 32.13 -28.61
CA ASP A 229 -30.41 33.07 -28.10
C ASP A 229 -30.70 32.71 -26.62
N TYR A 230 -30.30 33.59 -25.71
CA TYR A 230 -30.61 33.52 -24.28
C TYR A 230 -31.98 34.18 -24.05
N SER A 231 -32.98 33.38 -23.70
CA SER A 231 -34.24 33.89 -23.13
C SER A 231 -34.20 33.80 -21.61
N ASP A 232 -34.10 34.98 -21.00
CA ASP A 232 -34.33 35.27 -19.58
C ASP A 232 -35.83 35.54 -19.39
N ASP A 233 -36.52 34.84 -18.49
CA ASP A 233 -37.79 35.34 -17.93
C ASP A 233 -38.25 34.56 -16.67
N LYS A 234 -38.24 35.32 -15.55
CA LYS A 234 -39.14 35.33 -14.38
C LYS A 234 -39.18 34.21 -13.34
#